data_AF-A0A7S4FYK9-F1
#
_entry.id   AF-A0A7S4FYK9-F1
#
_cell.length_a   1.000
_cell.length_b   1.000
_cell.length_c   1.000
_cell.angle_alpha   90.00
_cell.angle_beta   90.00
_cell.angle_gamma   90.00
#
_symmetry.space_group_name_H-M   'P 1'
#
loop_
_entity.id
_entity.type
_entity.pdbx_description
1 polymer ?
#
loop_
_entity_poly.entity_id
_entity_poly.type
_entity_poly.pdbx_seq_one_letter_code
_entity_poly.pdbx_strand_id
1 'polypeptide(L)'
;QTNQARAPDCFPQSTTPQMSRRPPVKERTPPPDPEEQERKEEEEFRTGPMAVLTDSVRDQTQILINCRNNKKLLARIKAFDRHMNMVLENVQEMWTELPKVGKGQKKAKPVNKFRFISKLFLRGDSVILVVKNPAG
;
A
#
# COMPACT_ATOMS: atom_id res chain seq x y z
N GLN A 1 -81.24 57.21 -8.25
CA GLN A 1 -81.63 55.82 -8.58
C GLN A 1 -80.46 55.19 -9.33
N THR A 2 -79.98 54.02 -8.86
CA THR A 2 -79.35 52.92 -9.62
C THR A 2 -78.30 53.27 -10.69
N ASN A 3 -77.05 52.82 -10.60
CA ASN A 3 -76.69 51.40 -10.63
C ASN A 3 -75.26 51.15 -10.12
N GLN A 4 -75.14 50.14 -9.26
CA GLN A 4 -73.90 49.47 -8.88
C GLN A 4 -73.32 48.73 -10.10
N ALA A 5 -72.05 48.98 -10.39
CA ALA A 5 -71.23 48.12 -11.23
C ALA A 5 -70.44 47.16 -10.34
N ARG A 6 -70.54 45.86 -10.63
CA ARG A 6 -69.73 44.76 -10.07
C ARG A 6 -68.79 44.28 -11.17
N ALA A 7 -67.51 44.11 -10.87
CA ALA A 7 -66.55 43.30 -11.62
C ALA A 7 -65.35 42.95 -10.70
N PRO A 8 -64.65 41.83 -10.95
CA PRO A 8 -64.27 40.89 -9.89
C PRO A 8 -62.79 40.90 -9.49
N ASP A 9 -62.54 40.13 -8.41
CA ASP A 9 -61.30 39.91 -7.70
C ASP A 9 -60.06 39.70 -8.58
N CYS A 10 -59.03 40.51 -8.33
CA CYS A 10 -57.68 40.26 -8.80
C CYS A 10 -56.75 40.22 -7.58
N PHE A 11 -56.71 39.08 -6.90
CA PHE A 11 -55.66 38.79 -5.92
C PHE A 11 -54.37 38.41 -6.69
N PRO A 12 -53.26 39.15 -6.57
CA PRO A 12 -51.99 38.66 -7.07
C PRO A 12 -51.52 37.53 -6.14
N GLN A 13 -51.37 36.33 -6.70
CA GLN A 13 -50.83 35.16 -6.01
C GLN A 13 -49.41 35.45 -5.52
N SER A 14 -49.18 35.30 -4.21
CA SER A 14 -47.84 35.32 -3.64
C SER A 14 -47.11 34.03 -4.03
N THR A 15 -46.21 34.11 -5.02
CA THR A 15 -45.27 33.01 -5.30
C THR A 15 -44.16 33.05 -4.26
N THR A 16 -44.27 32.21 -3.22
CA THR A 16 -43.12 31.92 -2.35
C THR A 16 -42.04 31.20 -3.17
N PRO A 17 -40.77 31.63 -3.16
CA PRO A 17 -39.70 30.90 -3.82
C PRO A 17 -39.50 29.57 -3.09
N GLN A 18 -39.57 28.44 -3.79
CA GLN A 18 -39.16 27.17 -3.20
C GLN A 18 -37.64 27.19 -2.98
N MET A 19 -37.21 27.33 -1.73
CA MET A 19 -35.84 27.02 -1.33
C MET A 19 -35.59 25.54 -1.66
N SER A 20 -34.74 25.29 -2.66
CA SER A 20 -34.22 23.96 -2.91
C SER A 20 -33.47 23.48 -1.65
N ARG A 21 -33.93 22.36 -1.09
CA ARG A 21 -33.28 21.75 0.07
C ARG A 21 -31.85 21.39 -0.33
N ARG A 22 -30.85 22.03 0.30
CA ARG A 22 -29.45 21.62 0.14
C ARG A 22 -29.34 20.15 0.55
N PRO A 23 -28.59 19.31 -0.17
CA PRO A 23 -28.33 17.95 0.27
C PRO A 23 -27.67 17.97 1.66
N PRO A 24 -27.94 16.98 2.53
CA PRO A 24 -27.34 16.93 3.85
C PRO A 24 -25.82 16.91 3.69
N VAL A 25 -25.14 17.82 4.39
CA VAL A 25 -23.68 17.80 4.52
C VAL A 25 -23.34 16.46 5.16
N LYS A 26 -22.65 15.59 4.41
CA LYS A 26 -22.14 14.32 4.93
C LYS A 26 -21.23 14.69 6.11
N GLU A 27 -21.69 14.42 7.32
CA GLU A 27 -20.98 14.72 8.55
C GLU A 27 -19.58 14.10 8.44
N ARG A 28 -18.54 14.94 8.45
CA ARG A 28 -17.16 14.47 8.39
C ARG A 28 -16.88 13.79 9.72
N THR A 29 -16.92 12.46 9.72
CA THR A 29 -16.38 11.67 10.83
C THR A 29 -15.01 12.22 11.20
N PRO A 30 -14.75 12.53 12.47
CA PRO A 30 -13.43 13.01 12.89
C PRO A 30 -12.36 11.99 12.47
N PRO A 31 -11.14 12.44 12.14
CA PRO A 31 -10.05 11.51 11.88
C PRO A 31 -9.90 10.59 13.10
N PRO A 32 -9.71 9.28 12.89
CA PRO A 32 -9.52 8.34 14.00
C PRO A 32 -8.34 8.75 14.86
N ASP A 33 -8.42 8.46 16.16
CA ASP A 33 -7.34 8.65 17.11
C ASP A 33 -6.11 7.82 16.65
N PRO A 34 -4.89 8.40 16.61
CA PRO A 34 -3.67 7.69 16.20
C PRO A 34 -3.49 6.31 16.86
N GLU A 35 -3.82 6.15 18.14
CA GLU A 35 -3.70 4.86 18.82
C GLU A 35 -4.68 3.81 18.27
N GLU A 36 -5.90 4.21 17.90
CA GLU A 36 -6.88 3.30 17.31
C GLU A 36 -6.46 2.89 15.90
N GLN A 37 -5.78 3.78 15.18
CA GLN A 37 -5.26 3.49 13.85
C GLN A 37 -4.09 2.51 13.89
N GLU A 38 -3.16 2.66 14.83
CA GLU A 38 -2.06 1.71 15.04
C GLU A 38 -2.59 0.31 15.40
N ARG A 39 -3.58 0.23 16.30
CA ARG A 39 -4.21 -1.06 16.66
C ARG A 39 -4.85 -1.76 15.46
N LYS A 40 -5.56 -1.01 14.61
CA LYS A 40 -6.14 -1.55 13.37
C LYS A 40 -5.07 -2.02 12.39
N GLU A 41 -4.00 -1.24 12.22
CA GLU A 41 -2.88 -1.61 11.36
C GLU A 41 -2.19 -2.90 11.85
N GLU A 42 -1.97 -3.06 13.16
CA GLU A 42 -1.44 -4.30 13.74
C GLU A 42 -2.35 -5.52 13.53
N GLU A 43 -3.66 -5.35 13.69
CA GLU A 43 -4.63 -6.41 13.44
C GLU A 43 -4.67 -6.82 11.96
N GLU A 44 -4.60 -5.84 11.05
CA GLU A 44 -4.50 -6.07 9.60
C GLU A 44 -3.20 -6.80 9.23
N PHE A 45 -2.08 -6.46 9.89
CA PHE A 45 -0.81 -7.17 9.69
C PHE A 45 -0.84 -8.61 10.19
N ARG A 46 -1.64 -8.92 11.23
CA ARG A 46 -1.73 -10.26 11.80
C ARG A 46 -2.67 -11.19 11.03
N THR A 47 -3.75 -10.65 10.47
CA THR A 47 -4.81 -11.44 9.84
C THR A 47 -4.80 -11.38 8.32
N GLY A 48 -4.04 -10.45 7.74
CA GLY A 48 -3.96 -10.21 6.30
C GLY A 48 -2.81 -10.92 5.58
N PRO A 49 -2.59 -10.60 4.29
CA PRO A 49 -1.50 -11.17 3.49
C PRO A 49 -0.10 -10.85 4.04
N MET A 50 0.01 -9.81 4.86
CA MET A 50 1.24 -9.40 5.55
C MET A 50 1.58 -10.28 6.75
N ALA A 51 0.68 -11.17 7.19
CA ALA A 51 0.89 -12.08 8.32
C ALA A 51 2.16 -12.94 8.16
N VAL A 52 2.50 -13.30 6.92
CA VAL A 52 3.74 -14.02 6.63
C VAL A 52 4.99 -13.26 7.07
N LEU A 53 4.98 -11.93 6.98
CA LEU A 53 6.08 -11.07 7.42
C LEU A 53 6.08 -10.90 8.93
N THR A 54 4.90 -10.75 9.53
CA THR A 54 4.71 -10.72 10.99
C THR A 54 5.31 -11.97 11.65
N ASP A 55 4.95 -13.15 11.14
CA ASP A 55 5.49 -14.42 11.63
C ASP A 55 7.01 -14.50 11.37
N SER A 56 7.48 -14.00 10.23
CA SER A 56 8.90 -14.03 9.89
C SER A 56 9.76 -13.14 10.81
N VAL A 57 9.23 -12.02 11.29
CA VAL A 57 9.89 -11.17 12.29
C VAL A 57 9.91 -11.86 13.65
N ARG A 58 8.77 -12.43 14.06
CA ARG A 58 8.62 -13.10 15.36
C ARG A 58 9.51 -14.34 15.48
N ASP A 59 9.44 -15.23 14.50
CA ASP A 59 10.21 -16.48 14.47
C ASP A 59 11.65 -16.25 14.04
N GLN A 60 11.97 -15.02 13.59
CA GLN A 60 13.23 -14.65 12.97
C GLN A 60 13.57 -15.54 11.76
N THR A 61 12.59 -16.15 11.09
CA THR A 61 12.81 -17.09 9.99
C THR A 61 13.48 -16.42 8.80
N GLN A 62 14.23 -17.21 8.04
CA GLN A 62 14.83 -16.73 6.81
C GLN A 62 13.77 -16.52 5.72
N ILE A 63 13.91 -15.46 4.94
CA ILE A 63 13.03 -15.16 3.83
C ILE A 63 13.82 -14.90 2.55
N LEU A 64 13.19 -15.19 1.41
CA LEU A 64 13.69 -14.85 0.09
C LEU A 64 12.85 -13.73 -0.51
N ILE A 65 13.49 -12.62 -0.88
CA ILE A 65 12.89 -11.46 -1.52
C ILE A 65 13.37 -11.37 -2.96
N ASN A 66 12.46 -11.30 -3.92
CA ASN A 66 12.78 -10.99 -5.31
C ASN A 66 12.58 -9.49 -5.56
N CYS A 67 13.66 -8.80 -5.93
CA CYS A 67 13.63 -7.36 -6.17
C CYS A 67 13.40 -7.02 -7.65
N ARG A 68 12.92 -5.82 -7.92
CA ARG A 68 12.65 -5.30 -9.28
C ARG A 68 13.88 -5.18 -10.19
N ASN A 69 15.07 -5.10 -9.60
CA ASN A 69 16.35 -5.06 -10.31
C ASN A 69 16.87 -6.47 -10.68
N ASN A 70 16.03 -7.51 -10.65
CA ASN A 70 16.38 -8.91 -10.88
C ASN A 70 17.44 -9.47 -9.91
N LYS A 71 17.62 -8.84 -8.75
CA LYS A 71 18.41 -9.38 -7.65
C LYS A 71 17.51 -10.09 -6.65
N LYS A 72 18.07 -11.08 -5.97
CA LYS A 72 17.40 -11.84 -4.92
C LYS A 72 18.11 -11.58 -3.59
N LEU A 73 17.35 -11.34 -2.53
CA LEU A 73 17.88 -11.15 -1.19
C LEU A 73 17.42 -12.33 -0.34
N LEU A 74 18.36 -13.04 0.26
CA LEU A 74 18.08 -14.00 1.32
C LEU A 74 18.45 -13.34 2.65
N ALA A 75 17.48 -13.14 3.53
CA ALA A 75 17.63 -12.28 4.70
C ALA A 75 16.74 -12.70 5.87
N ARG A 76 16.95 -12.11 7.05
CA ARG A 76 16.00 -12.14 8.16
C ARG A 76 15.45 -10.73 8.36
N ILE A 77 14.13 -10.61 8.53
CA ILE A 77 13.49 -9.31 8.77
C ILE A 77 13.57 -8.98 10.26
N LYS A 78 13.87 -7.72 10.57
CA LYS A 78 13.79 -7.17 11.94
C LYS A 78 12.57 -6.27 12.13
N ALA A 79 12.19 -5.52 11.12
CA ALA A 79 10.98 -4.70 11.11
C ALA A 79 10.46 -4.54 9.68
N PHE A 80 9.16 -4.31 9.54
CA PHE A 80 8.52 -3.95 8.29
C PHE A 80 7.42 -2.91 8.53
N ASP A 81 6.89 -2.32 7.46
CA ASP A 81 5.76 -1.39 7.52
C ASP A 81 4.66 -1.71 6.48
N ARG A 82 3.61 -0.87 6.45
CA ARG A 82 2.49 -0.95 5.50
C ARG A 82 2.87 -0.85 4.02
N HIS A 83 4.00 -0.22 3.72
CA HIS A 83 4.50 -0.07 2.36
C HIS A 83 5.44 -1.20 1.96
N MET A 84 5.69 -2.16 2.87
CA MET A 84 6.72 -3.19 2.74
C MET A 84 8.14 -2.61 2.71
N ASN A 85 8.38 -1.44 3.31
CA ASN A 85 9.73 -1.07 3.69
C ASN A 85 10.19 -2.04 4.77
N MET A 86 11.42 -2.52 4.70
CA MET A 86 11.93 -3.55 5.59
C MET A 86 13.31 -3.21 6.12
N VAL A 87 13.53 -3.51 7.39
CA VAL A 87 14.85 -3.57 8.02
C VAL A 87 15.29 -5.02 7.99
N LEU A 88 16.38 -5.31 7.30
CA LEU A 88 16.91 -6.65 7.10
C LEU A 88 18.27 -6.80 7.76
N GLU A 89 18.54 -7.99 8.30
CA GLU A 89 19.85 -8.37 8.83
C GLU A 89 20.33 -9.68 8.18
N ASN A 90 21.66 -9.87 8.19
CA ASN A 90 22.34 -11.03 7.62
C ASN A 90 21.93 -11.28 6.17
N VAL A 91 21.97 -10.23 5.35
CA VAL A 91 21.47 -10.26 3.98
C VAL A 91 22.52 -10.83 3.04
N GLN A 92 22.12 -11.83 2.26
CA GLN A 92 22.87 -12.32 1.12
C GLN A 92 22.17 -11.89 -0.17
N GLU A 93 22.78 -10.93 -0.88
CA GLU A 93 22.32 -10.50 -2.19
C GLU A 93 22.90 -11.39 -3.28
N MET A 94 22.04 -11.89 -4.16
CA MET A 94 22.37 -12.79 -5.25
C MET A 94 21.96 -12.17 -6.57
N TRP A 95 22.86 -12.19 -7.55
CA TRP A 95 22.57 -11.81 -8.93
C TRP A 95 23.34 -12.67 -9.90
N THR A 96 22.88 -12.68 -11.14
CA THR A 96 23.55 -13.40 -12.23
C THR A 96 24.16 -12.40 -13.18
N GLU A 97 25.46 -12.52 -13.41
CA GLU A 97 26.18 -11.76 -14.44
C GLU A 97 26.28 -12.60 -15.70
N LEU A 98 25.99 -11.99 -16.85
CA LEU A 98 26.34 -12.56 -18.14
C LEU A 98 27.66 -11.91 -18.60
N PRO A 99 28.78 -12.66 -18.61
CA PRO A 99 30.04 -12.11 -19.09
C PRO A 99 29.88 -11.63 -20.54
N LYS A 100 30.30 -10.40 -20.81
CA LYS A 100 30.37 -9.90 -22.19
C LYS A 100 31.55 -10.59 -22.88
N VAL A 101 31.25 -11.60 -23.68
CA VAL A 101 32.23 -12.24 -24.57
C VAL A 101 32.49 -11.36 -25.80
N GLY A 102 33.74 -11.34 -26.26
CA GLY A 102 34.15 -10.61 -27.47
C GLY A 102 33.41 -11.09 -28.72
N LYS A 103 33.36 -10.24 -29.77
CA LYS A 103 32.73 -10.57 -31.06
C LYS A 103 33.27 -11.91 -31.58
N GLY A 104 32.38 -12.88 -31.81
CA GLY A 104 32.69 -14.18 -32.40
C GLY A 104 32.79 -15.36 -31.42
N GLN A 105 32.72 -15.14 -30.10
CA GLN A 105 32.71 -16.24 -29.12
C GLN A 105 31.29 -16.65 -28.70
N LYS A 106 31.10 -17.95 -28.40
CA LYS A 106 29.82 -18.50 -27.89
C LYS A 106 29.42 -17.77 -26.62
N LYS A 107 28.10 -17.51 -26.45
CA LYS A 107 27.53 -16.85 -25.26
C LYS A 107 28.12 -17.46 -23.98
N ALA A 108 28.71 -16.61 -23.14
CA ALA A 108 29.31 -17.05 -21.89
C ALA A 108 28.25 -17.61 -20.94
N LYS A 109 28.64 -18.60 -20.13
CA LYS A 109 27.76 -19.18 -19.11
C LYS A 109 27.39 -18.09 -18.08
N PRO A 110 26.12 -18.03 -17.64
CA PRO A 110 25.73 -17.13 -16.57
C PRO A 110 26.52 -17.46 -15.29
N VAL A 111 27.07 -16.44 -14.63
CA VAL A 111 27.85 -16.58 -13.40
C VAL A 111 27.06 -16.00 -12.23
N ASN A 112 26.76 -16.82 -11.24
CA ASN A 112 26.09 -16.39 -10.02
C ASN A 112 27.09 -15.69 -9.09
N LYS A 113 26.74 -14.48 -8.67
CA LYS A 113 27.51 -13.66 -7.74
C LYS A 113 26.72 -13.49 -6.45
N PHE A 114 27.46 -13.36 -5.36
CA PHE A 114 26.92 -13.22 -4.02
C PHE A 114 27.66 -12.10 -3.29
N ARG A 115 26.91 -11.28 -2.55
CA ARG A 115 27.46 -10.28 -1.63
C ARG A 115 26.76 -10.40 -0.28
N PHE A 116 27.54 -10.28 0.79
CA PHE A 116 27.02 -10.22 2.14
C PHE A 116 26.87 -8.77 2.61
N ILE A 117 25.74 -8.47 3.26
CA ILE A 117 25.43 -7.16 3.83
C ILE A 117 24.87 -7.41 5.24
N SER A 118 25.56 -6.92 6.26
CA SER A 118 25.19 -7.19 7.66
C SER A 118 23.83 -6.60 8.04
N LYS A 119 23.56 -5.36 7.63
CA LYS A 119 22.30 -4.64 7.87
C LYS A 119 21.90 -3.87 6.61
N LEU A 120 20.63 -3.94 6.23
CA LEU A 120 20.11 -3.30 5.02
C LEU A 120 18.71 -2.75 5.27
N PHE A 121 18.49 -1.50 4.89
CA PHE A 121 17.15 -0.95 4.75
C PHE A 121 16.68 -1.11 3.31
N LEU A 122 15.58 -1.83 3.10
CA LEU A 122 14.98 -2.07 1.80
C LEU A 122 13.69 -1.26 1.68
N ARG A 123 13.53 -0.56 0.56
CA ARG A 123 12.29 0.18 0.25
C ARG A 123 11.27 -0.73 -0.42
N GLY A 124 10.01 -0.60 -0.05
CA GLY A 124 8.91 -1.45 -0.51
C GLY A 124 8.63 -1.41 -2.01
N ASP A 125 8.87 -0.27 -2.67
CA ASP A 125 8.73 -0.14 -4.13
C ASP A 125 9.65 -1.09 -4.92
N SER A 126 10.72 -1.59 -4.29
CA SER A 126 11.66 -2.52 -4.91
C SER A 126 11.24 -3.98 -4.79
N VAL A 127 10.29 -4.31 -3.93
CA VAL A 127 9.86 -5.68 -3.64
C VAL A 127 8.83 -6.14 -4.67
N ILE A 128 9.03 -7.33 -5.23
CA ILE A 128 8.04 -7.98 -6.12
C ILE A 128 7.37 -9.15 -5.39
N LEU A 129 8.19 -10.01 -4.78
CA LEU A 129 7.73 -11.25 -4.16
C LEU A 129 8.53 -11.50 -2.89
N VAL A 130 7.84 -11.95 -1.84
CA VAL A 130 8.45 -12.43 -0.60
C VAL A 130 8.00 -13.87 -0.36
N VAL A 131 8.93 -14.74 -0.03
CA VAL A 131 8.68 -16.15 0.29
C VAL A 131 9.34 -16.49 1.62
N LYS A 132 8.57 -17.03 2.57
CA LYS A 132 9.08 -17.58 3.82
C LYS A 132 9.82 -18.89 3.52
N ASN A 133 11.04 -19.05 4.03
CA ASN A 133 11.76 -20.32 3.92
C ASN A 133 11.17 -21.31 4.93
N PRO A 134 10.57 -22.44 4.50
CA PRO A 134 9.98 -23.41 5.43
C PRO A 134 11.03 -24.22 6.22
N ALA A 135 12.31 -24.16 5.83
CA ALA A 135 13.38 -24.95 6.40
C ALA A 135 14.24 -24.21 7.44
N GLY A 136 13.83 -23.01 7.87
CA GLY A 136 14.63 -22.11 8.72
C GLY A 136 13.93 -21.66 9.98
#